data_AF-A0A1Q7W6K9-F1
#
_entry.id   AF-A0A1Q7W6K9-F1
#
_cell.length_a   1.000
_cell.length_b   1.000
_cell.length_c   1.000
_cell.angle_alpha   90.00
_cell.angle_beta   90.00
_cell.angle_gamma   90.00
#
_symmetry.space_group_name_H-M   'P 1'
#
loop_
_entity.id
_entity.type
_entity.pdbx_description
1 polymer ?
#
loop_
_entity_poly.entity_id
_entity_poly.type
_entity_poly.pdbx_seq_one_letter_code
_entity_poly.pdbx_strand_id
1 'polypeptide(L)'
;MSWQPARVRRAVFRPSGLFLCLVALFAVSGWMAWSGFGAVRFNVLLFVISGWVVSLWLSIVFPLVFLLLGGIGLPGGAVWVDHAHIRGRLRETLISLAGPLVNIAFLLATVAPFAFGVDTSTHEQFWAGLAFLAFLQLTASLLNLAPIPGVDGGNALRPWLSAEYRRGFDAVAPWGMILLFALLMSPIVSGFFFTLVYGIGDFIGLPGWLADEGRRLFQFWRS
;
A
#
# COMPACT_ATOMS: atom_id res chain seq x y z
N MET A 1 -21.09 47.66 -7.41
CA MET A 1 -20.79 46.27 -7.83
C MET A 1 -20.42 45.49 -6.57
N SER A 2 -21.36 44.72 -6.01
CA SER A 2 -21.22 44.02 -4.73
C SER A 2 -20.51 42.67 -4.93
N TRP A 3 -19.33 42.51 -4.33
CA TRP A 3 -18.62 41.24 -4.29
C TRP A 3 -19.40 40.22 -3.45
N GLN A 4 -19.82 39.11 -4.05
CA GLN A 4 -20.29 37.93 -3.33
C GLN A 4 -19.14 36.90 -3.30
N PRO A 5 -18.67 36.45 -2.12
CA PRO A 5 -17.65 35.41 -2.07
C PRO A 5 -18.23 34.11 -2.63
N ALA A 6 -17.53 33.53 -3.62
CA ALA A 6 -17.88 32.23 -4.18
C ALA A 6 -17.89 31.20 -3.05
N ARG A 7 -19.05 30.59 -2.76
CA ARG A 7 -19.14 29.50 -1.80
C ARG A 7 -18.40 28.30 -2.39
N VAL A 8 -17.21 28.01 -1.86
CA VAL A 8 -16.50 26.75 -2.14
C VAL A 8 -17.41 25.63 -1.66
N ARG A 9 -18.10 24.96 -2.60
CA ARG A 9 -18.88 23.76 -2.29
C ARG A 9 -17.89 22.71 -1.82
N ARG A 10 -17.92 22.36 -0.53
CA ARG A 10 -17.19 21.19 -0.01
C ARG A 10 -17.60 20.00 -0.86
N ALA A 11 -16.66 19.43 -1.62
CA ALA A 11 -16.90 18.18 -2.30
C ALA A 11 -17.09 17.12 -1.22
N VAL A 12 -18.33 16.66 -1.04
CA VAL A 12 -18.62 15.54 -0.15
C VAL A 12 -18.00 14.32 -0.80
N PHE A 13 -16.91 13.81 -0.23
CA PHE A 13 -16.30 12.57 -0.65
C PHE A 13 -17.34 11.46 -0.50
N ARG A 14 -17.86 10.96 -1.64
CA ARG A 14 -18.77 9.82 -1.68
C ARG A 14 -17.95 8.63 -2.16
N PRO A 15 -17.72 7.60 -1.33
CA PRO A 15 -17.05 6.40 -1.80
C PRO A 15 -17.81 5.84 -3.01
N SER A 16 -17.08 5.50 -4.07
CA SER A 16 -17.69 4.98 -5.30
C SER A 16 -18.42 3.66 -5.00
N GLY A 17 -19.53 3.39 -5.69
CA GLY A 17 -20.26 2.12 -5.50
C GLY A 17 -19.38 0.89 -5.72
N LEU A 18 -18.41 0.99 -6.65
CA LEU A 18 -17.42 -0.06 -6.90
C LEU A 18 -16.51 -0.30 -5.68
N PHE A 19 -16.06 0.76 -5.01
CA PHE A 19 -15.25 0.63 -3.79
C PHE A 19 -16.05 -0.05 -2.67
N LEU A 20 -17.32 0.33 -2.48
CA LEU A 20 -18.17 -0.30 -1.49
C LEU A 20 -18.41 -1.78 -1.79
N CYS A 21 -18.60 -2.15 -3.06
CA CYS A 21 -18.69 -3.55 -3.47
C CYS A 21 -17.40 -4.33 -3.17
N LEU A 22 -16.23 -3.73 -3.39
CA LEU A 22 -14.94 -4.36 -3.09
C LEU A 22 -14.73 -4.54 -1.58
N VAL A 23 -15.08 -3.54 -0.77
CA VAL A 23 -15.02 -3.65 0.70
C VAL A 23 -16.02 -4.69 1.20
N ALA A 24 -17.23 -4.74 0.65
CA ALA A 24 -18.21 -5.76 0.97
C ALA A 24 -17.71 -7.15 0.59
N LEU A 25 -17.08 -7.31 -0.59
CA LEU A 25 -16.47 -8.57 -1.00
C LEU A 25 -15.36 -9.00 -0.02
N PHE A 26 -14.51 -8.07 0.42
CA PHE A 26 -13.49 -8.33 1.42
C PHE A 26 -14.09 -8.77 2.77
N ALA A 27 -15.10 -8.06 3.26
CA ALA A 27 -15.78 -8.41 4.51
C ALA A 27 -16.50 -9.76 4.42
N VAL A 28 -17.23 -10.01 3.33
CA VAL A 28 -18.00 -11.25 3.12
C VAL A 28 -17.06 -12.44 2.96
N SER A 29 -16.01 -12.33 2.14
CA SER A 29 -15.04 -13.42 1.97
C SER A 29 -14.26 -13.70 3.26
N GLY A 30 -13.94 -12.67 4.05
CA GLY A 30 -13.35 -12.83 5.39
C GLY A 30 -14.30 -13.56 6.35
N TRP A 31 -15.59 -13.19 6.36
CA TRP A 31 -16.60 -13.89 7.16
C TRP A 31 -16.83 -15.34 6.71
N MET A 32 -16.78 -15.62 5.40
CA MET A 32 -16.89 -16.98 4.87
C MET A 32 -15.67 -17.83 5.23
N ALA A 33 -14.47 -17.24 5.21
CA ALA A 33 -13.25 -17.90 5.66
C ALA A 33 -13.27 -18.16 7.18
N TRP A 34 -13.81 -17.21 7.96
CA TRP A 34 -14.02 -17.36 9.40
C TRP A 34 -15.02 -18.50 9.69
N SER A 35 -16.24 -18.42 9.18
CA SER A 35 -17.30 -19.40 9.47
C SER A 35 -17.08 -20.79 8.86
N GLY A 36 -16.08 -20.96 7.98
CA GLY A 36 -15.86 -22.20 7.24
C GLY A 36 -16.94 -22.47 6.19
N PHE A 37 -17.70 -21.45 5.78
CA PHE A 37 -18.83 -21.59 4.87
C PHE A 37 -18.39 -21.75 3.41
N GLY A 38 -18.76 -22.86 2.76
CA GLY A 38 -18.47 -23.11 1.35
C GLY A 38 -17.03 -23.58 1.09
N ALA A 39 -16.51 -23.28 -0.11
CA ALA A 39 -15.17 -23.72 -0.51
C ALA A 39 -14.10 -22.83 0.12
N VAL A 40 -13.57 -23.23 1.28
CA VAL A 40 -12.64 -22.39 2.06
C VAL A 40 -11.44 -21.88 1.25
N ARG A 41 -10.81 -22.73 0.43
CA ARG A 41 -9.67 -22.32 -0.41
C ARG A 41 -10.04 -21.16 -1.36
N PHE A 42 -11.26 -21.18 -1.89
CA PHE A 42 -11.78 -20.10 -2.72
C PHE A 42 -12.10 -18.84 -1.90
N ASN A 43 -12.63 -19.00 -0.68
CA ASN A 43 -12.88 -17.87 0.23
C ASN A 43 -11.60 -17.12 0.58
N VAL A 44 -10.52 -17.85 0.92
CA VAL A 44 -9.21 -17.28 1.21
C VAL A 44 -8.65 -16.55 -0.02
N LEU A 45 -8.78 -17.14 -1.21
CA LEU A 45 -8.40 -16.47 -2.45
C LEU A 45 -9.14 -15.15 -2.65
N LEU A 46 -10.48 -15.14 -2.50
CA LEU A 46 -11.27 -13.93 -2.64
C LEU A 46 -10.91 -12.89 -1.58
N PHE A 47 -10.68 -13.32 -0.34
CA PHE A 47 -10.30 -12.45 0.77
C PHE A 47 -8.95 -11.76 0.50
N VAL A 48 -7.95 -12.52 0.08
CA VAL A 48 -6.62 -11.99 -0.22
C VAL A 48 -6.67 -11.03 -1.41
N ILE A 49 -7.33 -11.42 -2.51
CA ILE A 49 -7.42 -10.57 -3.72
C ILE A 49 -8.21 -9.29 -3.43
N SER A 50 -9.38 -9.40 -2.81
CA SER A 50 -10.19 -8.23 -2.50
C SER A 50 -9.49 -7.30 -1.51
N GLY A 51 -8.80 -7.84 -0.49
CA GLY A 51 -7.98 -7.06 0.43
C GLY A 51 -6.84 -6.34 -0.26
N TRP A 52 -6.15 -7.01 -1.19
CA TRP A 52 -5.12 -6.40 -2.02
C TRP A 52 -5.68 -5.26 -2.88
N VAL A 53 -6.80 -5.48 -3.58
CA VAL A 53 -7.45 -4.44 -4.39
C VAL A 53 -7.92 -3.27 -3.52
N VAL A 54 -8.53 -3.53 -2.35
CA VAL A 54 -8.93 -2.49 -1.40
C VAL A 54 -7.72 -1.66 -0.97
N SER A 55 -6.58 -2.29 -0.67
CA SER A 55 -5.36 -1.56 -0.30
C SER A 55 -4.83 -0.63 -1.41
N LEU A 56 -4.90 -1.06 -2.68
CA LEU A 56 -4.54 -0.22 -3.82
C LEU A 56 -5.47 0.98 -3.94
N TRP A 57 -6.77 0.76 -3.76
CA TRP A 57 -7.77 1.82 -3.78
C TRP A 57 -7.54 2.82 -2.64
N LEU A 58 -7.28 2.34 -1.43
CA LEU A 58 -6.95 3.19 -0.28
C LEU A 58 -5.70 4.02 -0.54
N SER A 59 -4.67 3.44 -1.19
CA SER A 59 -3.42 4.13 -1.51
C SER A 59 -3.61 5.31 -2.49
N ILE A 60 -4.67 5.29 -3.30
CA ILE A 60 -5.06 6.38 -4.20
C ILE A 60 -6.03 7.34 -3.50
N VAL A 61 -6.99 6.79 -2.73
CA VAL A 61 -8.08 7.53 -2.10
C VAL A 61 -7.63 8.33 -0.89
N PHE A 62 -6.76 7.80 -0.02
CA PHE A 62 -6.30 8.53 1.17
C PHE A 62 -5.58 9.84 0.83
N PRO A 63 -4.64 9.89 -0.14
CA PRO A 63 -4.05 11.15 -0.59
C PRO A 63 -5.09 12.16 -1.09
N LEU A 64 -6.13 11.69 -1.81
CA LEU A 64 -7.24 12.53 -2.28
C LEU A 64 -8.16 12.98 -1.13
N VAL A 65 -8.39 12.14 -0.13
CA VAL A 65 -9.19 12.47 1.05
C VAL A 65 -8.45 13.48 1.93
N PHE A 66 -7.14 13.36 2.12
CA PHE A 66 -6.34 14.40 2.79
C PHE A 66 -6.38 15.73 2.03
N LEU A 67 -6.32 15.69 0.69
CA LEU A 67 -6.52 16.87 -0.16
C LEU A 67 -7.90 17.53 0.05
N LEU A 68 -8.96 16.73 0.26
CA LEU A 68 -10.33 17.21 0.45
C LEU A 68 -10.65 17.64 1.91
N LEU A 69 -10.05 17.00 2.91
CA LEU A 69 -10.33 17.22 4.34
C LEU A 69 -9.50 18.35 4.96
N GLY A 70 -8.30 18.61 4.45
CA GLY A 70 -7.39 19.63 4.97
C GLY A 70 -6.81 20.45 3.84
N GLY A 71 -7.44 21.58 3.54
CA GLY A 71 -6.98 22.57 2.56
C GLY A 71 -5.66 23.23 2.95
N ILE A 72 -4.57 22.46 3.00
CA ILE A 72 -3.20 22.93 3.16
C ILE A 72 -2.38 22.39 1.97
N GLY A 73 -2.47 23.11 0.85
CA GLY A 73 -1.46 23.23 -0.21
C GLY A 73 -1.15 21.98 -1.06
N LEU A 74 -1.20 22.00 -2.40
CA LEU A 74 -1.11 23.06 -3.43
C LEU A 74 -1.48 22.40 -4.79
N PRO A 75 -1.75 23.11 -5.91
CA PRO A 75 -1.89 24.56 -6.13
C PRO A 75 -3.20 24.99 -6.84
N GLY A 76 -3.68 26.21 -6.53
CA GLY A 76 -4.64 27.01 -7.31
C GLY A 76 -6.07 27.06 -6.74
N GLY A 77 -6.62 28.19 -6.28
CA GLY A 77 -6.10 29.54 -6.10
C GLY A 77 -7.23 30.46 -5.62
N ALA A 78 -7.00 31.18 -4.51
CA ALA A 78 -7.71 32.43 -4.16
C ALA A 78 -6.99 33.25 -3.07
N VAL A 79 -5.68 33.05 -2.91
CA VAL A 79 -4.76 34.05 -2.34
C VAL A 79 -3.50 33.90 -3.18
N TRP A 80 -3.10 34.97 -3.87
CA TRP A 80 -1.80 35.06 -4.52
C TRP A 80 -0.71 35.09 -3.43
N VAL A 81 -0.51 33.96 -2.76
CA VAL A 81 0.80 33.62 -2.21
C VAL A 81 1.65 33.33 -3.44
N ASP A 82 2.80 33.98 -3.55
CA ASP A 82 3.79 33.71 -4.57
C ASP A 82 4.14 32.21 -4.58
N HIS A 83 3.44 31.43 -5.41
CA HIS A 83 3.69 30.00 -5.62
C HIS A 83 5.06 29.77 -6.29
N ALA A 84 5.76 30.85 -6.67
CA ALA A 84 7.13 30.83 -7.14
C ALA A 84 8.15 30.47 -6.03
N HIS A 85 7.81 30.59 -4.74
CA HIS A 85 8.79 30.45 -3.65
C HIS A 85 8.55 29.30 -2.64
N ILE A 86 7.43 28.56 -2.71
CA ILE A 86 7.20 27.37 -1.86
C ILE A 86 7.26 26.09 -2.71
N ARG A 87 8.45 25.84 -3.29
CA ARG A 87 8.86 24.57 -3.89
C ARG A 87 9.71 23.80 -2.87
N GLY A 88 9.08 22.95 -2.08
CA GLY A 88 9.76 22.20 -1.02
C GLY A 88 10.12 20.79 -1.44
N ARG A 89 11.41 20.43 -1.42
CA ARG A 89 11.91 19.06 -1.64
C ARG A 89 11.16 18.03 -0.80
N LEU A 90 10.86 18.39 0.46
CA LEU A 90 10.09 17.58 1.41
C LEU A 90 8.67 17.28 0.94
N ARG A 91 7.99 18.24 0.30
CA ARG A 91 6.63 18.02 -0.18
C ARG A 91 6.61 17.03 -1.34
N GLU A 92 7.56 17.16 -2.27
CA GLU A 92 7.71 16.20 -3.36
C GLU A 92 8.01 14.79 -2.84
N THR A 93 8.87 14.67 -1.81
CA THR A 93 9.12 13.41 -1.09
C THR A 93 7.85 12.85 -0.46
N LEU A 94 7.08 13.66 0.29
CA LEU A 94 5.85 13.21 0.96
C LEU A 94 4.76 12.76 -0.01
N ILE A 95 4.60 13.45 -1.15
CA ILE A 95 3.65 13.07 -2.19
C ILE A 95 4.02 11.68 -2.75
N SER A 96 5.32 11.46 -3.00
CA SER A 96 5.82 10.17 -3.48
C SER A 96 5.65 9.05 -2.43
N LEU A 97 5.85 9.36 -1.15
CA LEU A 97 5.72 8.39 -0.05
C LEU A 97 4.27 8.09 0.35
N ALA A 98 3.29 8.83 -0.17
CA ALA A 98 1.90 8.67 0.24
C ALA A 98 1.35 7.26 -0.05
N GLY A 99 1.72 6.66 -1.20
CA GLY A 99 1.39 5.28 -1.53
C GLY A 99 1.97 4.27 -0.53
N PRO A 100 3.31 4.23 -0.35
CA PRO A 100 3.95 3.37 0.65
C PRO A 100 3.38 3.51 2.06
N LEU A 101 3.07 4.73 2.50
CA LEU A 101 2.52 4.99 3.83
C LEU A 101 1.14 4.34 4.04
N VAL A 102 0.31 4.30 3.00
CA VAL A 102 -1.00 3.61 3.09
C VAL A 102 -0.83 2.10 3.14
N ASN A 103 0.09 1.55 2.35
CA ASN A 103 0.43 0.12 2.43
C ASN A 103 0.95 -0.24 3.84
N ILE A 104 1.79 0.60 4.44
CA ILE A 104 2.28 0.42 5.81
C ILE A 104 1.12 0.51 6.82
N ALA A 105 0.22 1.48 6.69
CA ALA A 105 -0.94 1.58 7.58
C ALA A 105 -1.82 0.32 7.52
N PHE A 106 -2.05 -0.22 6.31
CA PHE A 106 -2.82 -1.43 6.11
C PHE A 106 -2.08 -2.69 6.60
N LEU A 107 -0.75 -2.73 6.42
CA LEU A 107 0.12 -3.74 7.03
C LEU A 107 -0.04 -3.74 8.56
N LEU A 108 0.10 -2.59 9.22
CA LEU A 108 -0.02 -2.50 10.67
C LEU A 108 -1.41 -2.94 11.14
N ALA A 109 -2.47 -2.57 10.41
CA ALA A 109 -3.84 -3.00 10.73
C ALA A 109 -4.02 -4.53 10.60
N THR A 110 -3.43 -5.15 9.58
CA THR A 110 -3.52 -6.60 9.35
C THR A 110 -2.61 -7.42 10.28
N VAL A 111 -1.51 -6.83 10.74
CA VAL A 111 -0.58 -7.46 11.70
C VAL A 111 -1.05 -7.34 13.14
N ALA A 112 -1.79 -6.28 13.48
CA ALA A 112 -2.19 -5.97 14.85
C ALA A 112 -2.76 -7.18 15.63
N PRO A 113 -3.67 -8.03 15.09
CA PRO A 113 -4.18 -9.18 15.84
C PRO A 113 -3.08 -10.15 16.31
N PHE A 114 -2.06 -10.37 15.48
CA PHE A 114 -0.94 -11.27 15.81
C PHE A 114 -0.01 -10.64 16.85
N ALA A 115 0.28 -9.35 16.72
CA ALA A 115 1.08 -8.61 17.68
C ALA A 115 0.43 -8.57 19.09
N PHE A 116 -0.90 -8.62 19.16
CA PHE A 116 -1.65 -8.72 20.42
C PHE A 116 -1.90 -10.16 20.90
N GLY A 117 -1.34 -11.18 20.22
CA GLY A 117 -1.40 -12.56 20.66
C GLY A 117 -2.77 -13.22 20.47
N VAL A 118 -3.47 -12.92 19.37
CA VAL A 118 -4.71 -13.62 19.02
C VAL A 118 -4.50 -15.14 18.93
N ASP A 119 -5.47 -15.92 19.39
CA ASP A 119 -5.42 -17.37 19.27
C ASP A 119 -5.68 -17.81 17.82
N THR A 120 -4.59 -18.05 17.09
CA THR A 120 -4.61 -18.45 15.69
C THR A 120 -5.07 -19.89 15.48
N SER A 121 -5.19 -20.70 16.54
CA SER A 121 -5.70 -22.08 16.43
C SER A 121 -7.20 -22.10 16.13
N THR A 122 -7.92 -21.06 16.54
CA THR A 122 -9.32 -20.87 16.17
C THR A 122 -9.38 -20.27 14.77
N HIS A 123 -10.21 -20.79 13.86
CA HIS A 123 -10.38 -20.18 12.52
C HIS A 123 -9.06 -20.09 11.72
N GLU A 124 -8.20 -21.11 11.83
CA GLU A 124 -6.83 -21.14 11.30
C GLU A 124 -6.71 -20.66 9.85
N GLN A 125 -7.67 -21.03 8.99
CA GLN A 125 -7.69 -20.65 7.57
C GLN A 125 -7.88 -19.14 7.35
N PHE A 126 -8.68 -18.48 8.20
CA PHE A 126 -8.83 -17.03 8.17
C PHE A 126 -7.54 -16.35 8.59
N TRP A 127 -6.94 -16.79 9.70
CA TRP A 127 -5.69 -16.20 10.20
C TRP A 127 -4.52 -16.43 9.26
N ALA A 128 -4.45 -17.60 8.62
CA ALA A 128 -3.51 -17.89 7.54
C ALA A 128 -3.69 -16.91 6.37
N GLY A 129 -4.93 -16.70 5.92
CA GLY A 129 -5.23 -15.70 4.88
C GLY A 129 -4.85 -14.28 5.28
N LEU A 130 -5.14 -13.87 6.52
CA LEU A 130 -4.81 -12.54 7.04
C LEU A 130 -3.29 -12.34 7.18
N ALA A 131 -2.57 -13.36 7.66
CA ALA A 131 -1.11 -13.34 7.77
C ALA A 131 -0.45 -13.27 6.38
N PHE A 132 -0.97 -14.01 5.39
CA PHE A 132 -0.48 -13.91 4.03
C PHE A 132 -0.77 -12.54 3.40
N LEU A 133 -1.95 -11.96 3.65
CA LEU A 133 -2.25 -10.60 3.22
C LEU A 133 -1.28 -9.59 3.85
N ALA A 134 -1.03 -9.67 5.16
CA ALA A 134 -0.04 -8.84 5.85
C ALA A 134 1.37 -9.00 5.23
N PHE A 135 1.79 -10.24 4.94
CA PHE A 135 3.06 -10.52 4.28
C PHE A 135 3.18 -9.86 2.89
N LEU A 136 2.10 -9.90 2.09
CA LEU A 136 2.05 -9.21 0.80
C LEU A 136 2.17 -7.69 0.95
N GLN A 137 1.52 -7.11 1.97
CA GLN A 137 1.60 -5.67 2.23
C GLN A 137 2.98 -5.23 2.71
N LEU A 138 3.63 -6.04 3.54
CA LEU A 138 5.02 -5.82 3.96
C LEU A 138 5.95 -5.85 2.75
N THR A 139 5.81 -6.88 1.91
CA THR A 139 6.58 -7.02 0.67
C THR A 139 6.38 -5.81 -0.24
N ALA A 140 5.13 -5.42 -0.50
CA ALA A 140 4.80 -4.27 -1.33
C ALA A 140 5.33 -2.96 -0.74
N SER A 141 5.27 -2.78 0.57
CA SER A 141 5.80 -1.59 1.25
C SER A 141 7.32 -1.49 1.09
N LEU A 142 8.05 -2.60 1.28
CA LEU A 142 9.50 -2.62 1.12
C LEU A 142 9.92 -2.39 -0.33
N LEU A 143 9.22 -2.97 -1.31
CA LEU A 143 9.47 -2.71 -2.72
C LEU A 143 9.17 -1.26 -3.08
N ASN A 144 8.05 -0.70 -2.61
CA ASN A 144 7.68 0.68 -2.90
C ASN A 144 8.61 1.68 -2.21
N LEU A 145 9.25 1.32 -1.09
CA LEU A 145 10.25 2.16 -0.43
C LEU A 145 11.67 1.97 -0.99
N ALA A 146 11.88 0.99 -1.88
CA ALA A 146 13.21 0.73 -2.44
C ALA A 146 13.75 1.99 -3.15
N PRO A 147 15.05 2.30 -3.01
CA PRO A 147 15.68 3.48 -3.62
C PRO A 147 15.96 3.26 -5.11
N ILE A 148 14.96 2.77 -5.85
CA ILE A 148 15.04 2.46 -7.29
C ILE A 148 14.34 3.57 -8.07
N PRO A 149 14.98 4.17 -9.10
CA PRO A 149 14.35 5.20 -9.92
C PRO A 149 13.01 4.73 -10.49
N GLY A 150 11.98 5.58 -10.50
CA GLY A 150 10.66 5.21 -11.02
C GLY A 150 9.76 4.45 -10.04
N VAL A 151 10.28 4.04 -8.88
CA VAL A 151 9.51 3.50 -7.75
C VAL A 151 9.35 4.59 -6.68
N ASP A 152 8.30 4.53 -5.88
CA ASP A 152 7.91 5.59 -4.92
C ASP A 152 9.05 6.05 -4.00
N GLY A 153 9.86 5.13 -3.48
CA GLY A 153 11.01 5.40 -2.61
C GLY A 153 12.15 6.11 -3.34
N GLY A 154 12.48 5.68 -4.56
CA GLY A 154 13.45 6.40 -5.40
C GLY A 154 12.94 7.79 -5.79
N ASN A 155 11.67 7.90 -6.16
CA ASN A 155 11.05 9.17 -6.51
C ASN A 155 11.00 10.13 -5.30
N ALA A 156 10.92 9.60 -4.08
CA ALA A 156 11.01 10.38 -2.85
C ALA A 156 12.42 10.96 -2.62
N LEU A 157 13.48 10.26 -3.07
CA LEU A 157 14.88 10.70 -3.02
C LEU A 157 15.23 11.70 -4.12
N ARG A 158 14.55 11.64 -5.28
CA ARG A 158 14.81 12.47 -6.46
C ARG A 158 14.98 13.99 -6.19
N PRO A 159 14.17 14.66 -5.33
CA PRO A 159 14.30 16.10 -5.07
C PRO A 159 15.62 16.48 -4.38
N TRP A 160 16.28 15.51 -3.73
CA TRP A 160 17.51 15.68 -2.96
C TRP A 160 18.78 15.46 -3.79
N LEU A 161 18.65 14.87 -4.98
CA LEU A 161 19.75 14.66 -5.92
C LEU A 161 20.23 15.99 -6.54
N SER A 162 21.53 16.08 -6.84
CA SER A 162 22.10 17.18 -7.63
C SER A 162 21.55 17.18 -9.06
N ALA A 163 21.75 18.26 -9.81
CA ALA A 163 21.23 18.38 -11.18
C ALA A 163 21.81 17.34 -12.15
N GLU A 164 23.05 16.90 -11.93
CA GLU A 164 23.73 15.86 -12.70
C GLU A 164 23.10 14.49 -12.41
N TYR A 165 23.01 14.10 -11.14
CA TYR A 165 22.42 12.82 -10.75
C TYR A 165 20.94 12.73 -11.06
N ARG A 166 20.20 13.85 -10.98
CA ARG A 166 18.78 13.89 -11.33
C ARG A 166 18.55 13.61 -12.80
N ARG A 167 19.40 14.12 -13.70
CA ARG A 167 19.29 13.82 -15.14
C ARG A 167 19.49 12.33 -15.44
N GLY A 168 20.48 11.71 -14.79
CA GLY A 168 20.70 10.27 -14.89
C GLY A 168 19.54 9.46 -14.30
N PHE A 169 19.05 9.87 -13.13
CA PHE A 169 17.89 9.26 -12.47
C PHE A 169 16.65 9.30 -13.38
N ASP A 170 16.36 10.45 -13.98
CA ASP A 170 15.18 10.66 -14.84
C ASP A 170 15.25 9.83 -16.12
N ALA A 171 16.45 9.60 -16.66
CA ALA A 171 16.64 8.74 -17.82
C ALA A 171 16.34 7.26 -17.50
N VAL A 172 16.61 6.82 -16.27
CA VAL A 172 16.39 5.44 -15.82
C VAL A 172 14.98 5.21 -15.28
N ALA A 173 14.32 6.24 -14.74
CA ALA A 173 13.02 6.13 -14.07
C ALA A 173 11.94 5.35 -14.86
N PRO A 174 11.77 5.50 -16.20
CA PRO A 174 10.80 4.71 -16.96
C PRO A 174 11.06 3.19 -16.93
N TRP A 175 12.33 2.80 -16.78
CA TRP A 175 12.78 1.40 -16.73
C TRP A 175 12.83 0.85 -15.30
N GLY A 176 12.60 1.71 -14.31
CA GLY A 176 12.70 1.42 -12.89
C GLY A 176 12.01 0.14 -12.44
N MET A 177 10.74 0.00 -12.80
CA MET A 177 9.95 -1.17 -12.45
C MET A 177 10.50 -2.45 -13.08
N ILE A 178 10.94 -2.38 -14.34
CA ILE A 178 11.55 -3.52 -15.05
C ILE A 178 12.87 -3.91 -14.39
N LEU A 179 13.70 -2.93 -14.01
CA LEU A 179 14.95 -3.15 -13.29
C LEU A 179 14.70 -3.78 -11.91
N LEU A 180 13.69 -3.31 -11.19
CA LEU A 180 13.28 -3.90 -9.90
C LEU A 180 12.90 -5.38 -10.08
N PHE A 181 12.09 -5.70 -11.09
CA PHE A 181 11.76 -7.10 -11.41
C PHE A 181 12.99 -7.91 -11.80
N ALA A 182 13.85 -7.38 -12.67
CA ALA A 182 15.08 -8.06 -13.10
C ALA A 182 16.04 -8.33 -11.93
N LEU A 183 16.17 -7.37 -11.00
CA LEU A 183 16.93 -7.54 -9.78
C LEU A 183 16.35 -8.65 -8.90
N LEU A 184 15.03 -8.68 -8.70
CA LEU A 184 14.35 -9.73 -7.93
C LEU A 184 14.39 -11.12 -8.58
N MET A 185 14.66 -11.23 -9.89
CA MET A 185 14.90 -12.52 -10.54
C MET A 185 16.25 -13.13 -10.15
N SER A 186 17.20 -12.33 -9.66
CA SER A 186 18.45 -12.86 -9.12
C SER A 186 18.18 -13.62 -7.82
N PRO A 187 18.58 -14.90 -7.69
CA PRO A 187 18.38 -15.69 -6.48
C PRO A 187 19.02 -15.05 -5.24
N ILE A 188 20.14 -14.35 -5.42
CA ILE A 188 20.87 -13.69 -4.34
C ILE A 188 20.08 -12.49 -3.82
N VAL A 189 19.63 -11.62 -4.73
CA VAL A 189 18.87 -10.42 -4.37
C VAL A 189 17.52 -10.80 -3.78
N SER A 190 16.83 -11.76 -4.40
CA SER A 190 15.57 -12.30 -3.91
C SER A 190 15.73 -12.92 -2.52
N GLY A 191 16.76 -13.75 -2.33
CA GLY A 191 17.05 -14.37 -1.04
C GLY A 191 17.31 -13.34 0.07
N PHE A 192 18.15 -12.34 -0.20
CA PHE A 192 18.39 -11.23 0.73
C PHE A 192 17.10 -10.44 1.02
N PHE A 193 16.36 -10.09 -0.03
CA PHE A 193 15.11 -9.34 0.09
C PHE A 193 14.08 -10.09 0.94
N PHE A 194 13.84 -11.37 0.68
CA PHE A 194 12.91 -12.15 1.50
C PHE A 194 13.43 -12.40 2.92
N THR A 195 14.75 -12.52 3.12
CA THR A 195 15.33 -12.54 4.49
C THR A 195 14.99 -11.27 5.26
N LEU A 196 15.06 -10.10 4.61
CA LEU A 196 14.64 -8.83 5.18
C LEU A 196 13.13 -8.81 5.46
N VAL A 197 12.31 -9.28 4.51
CA VAL A 197 10.84 -9.34 4.66
C VAL A 197 10.47 -10.21 5.87
N TYR A 198 11.00 -11.42 5.98
CA TYR A 198 10.73 -12.31 7.12
C TYR A 198 11.26 -11.72 8.42
N GLY A 199 12.48 -11.17 8.44
CA GLY A 199 13.05 -10.55 9.64
C GLY A 199 12.25 -9.36 10.14
N ILE A 200 11.76 -8.50 9.25
CA ILE A 200 10.88 -7.38 9.62
C ILE A 200 9.51 -7.90 10.04
N GLY A 201 8.97 -8.90 9.35
CA GLY A 201 7.71 -9.56 9.69
C GLY A 201 7.72 -10.09 11.12
N ASP A 202 8.73 -10.89 11.46
CA ASP A 202 8.91 -11.42 12.81
C ASP A 202 9.05 -10.29 13.84
N PHE A 203 9.80 -9.23 13.51
CA PHE A 203 9.97 -8.07 14.38
C PHE A 203 8.65 -7.35 14.70
N ILE A 204 7.75 -7.24 13.72
CA ILE A 204 6.43 -6.59 13.92
C ILE A 204 5.35 -7.56 14.44
N GLY A 205 5.70 -8.83 14.69
CA GLY A 205 4.80 -9.84 15.23
C GLY A 205 3.97 -10.60 14.19
N LEU A 206 4.38 -10.60 12.92
CA LEU A 206 3.76 -11.39 11.85
C LEU A 206 4.30 -12.84 11.87
N PRO A 207 3.48 -13.86 12.18
CA PRO A 207 3.92 -15.25 12.17
C PRO A 207 4.23 -15.73 10.75
N GLY A 208 5.52 -15.89 10.43
CA GLY A 208 5.98 -16.33 9.09
C GLY A 208 5.39 -17.68 8.64
N TRP A 209 5.31 -18.66 9.54
CA TRP A 209 4.73 -19.98 9.25
C TRP A 209 3.25 -19.91 8.84
N LEU A 210 2.49 -18.97 9.42
CA LEU A 210 1.07 -18.79 9.16
C LEU A 210 0.86 -18.05 7.82
N ALA A 211 1.75 -17.11 7.49
CA ALA A 211 1.79 -16.49 6.17
C ALA A 211 2.13 -17.51 5.07
N ASP A 212 3.03 -18.45 5.33
CA ASP A 212 3.34 -19.56 4.43
C ASP A 212 2.15 -20.51 4.23
N GLU A 213 1.41 -20.81 5.30
CA GLU A 213 0.18 -21.60 5.20
C GLU A 213 -0.89 -20.85 4.39
N GLY A 214 -1.04 -19.54 4.60
CA GLY A 214 -1.94 -18.71 3.80
C GLY A 214 -1.56 -18.69 2.32
N ARG A 215 -0.26 -18.65 2.01
CA ARG A 215 0.26 -18.78 0.63
C ARG A 215 -0.11 -20.13 0.03
N ARG A 216 -0.02 -21.22 0.79
CA ARG A 216 -0.41 -22.57 0.35
C ARG A 216 -1.91 -22.66 0.08
N LEU A 217 -2.74 -22.10 0.95
CA LEU A 217 -4.20 -22.02 0.76
C LEU A 217 -4.56 -21.17 -0.47
N PHE A 218 -3.84 -20.07 -0.71
CA PHE A 218 -4.02 -19.22 -1.87
C PHE A 218 -3.64 -19.94 -3.17
N GLN A 219 -2.52 -20.67 -3.20
CA GLN A 219 -2.00 -21.38 -4.38
C GLN A 219 -2.52 -22.81 -4.52
N PHE A 220 -3.81 -23.02 -4.24
CA PHE A 220 -4.40 -24.36 -4.15
C PHE A 220 -4.32 -25.22 -5.42
N TRP A 221 -4.02 -24.64 -6.59
CA TRP A 221 -3.87 -25.36 -7.86
C TRP A 221 -2.48 -25.97 -8.06
N ARG A 222 -1.52 -25.69 -7.17
CA ARG A 222 -0.18 -26.30 -7.18
C ARG A 222 -0.11 -27.62 -6.41
N SER A 223 -1.22 -28.07 -5.82
CA SER A 223 -1.35 -29.29 -5.00
C SER A 223 -2.33 -30.27 -5.61
#